data_AF-D0ES96-F1
#
_entry.id   AF-D0ES96-F1
#
_cell.length_a   1.000
_cell.length_b   1.000
_cell.length_c   1.000
_cell.angle_alpha   90.00
_cell.angle_beta   90.00
_cell.angle_gamma   90.00
#
_symmetry.space_group_name_H-M   'P 1'
#
loop_
_entity.id
_entity.type
_entity.pdbx_description
1 polymer ?
#
loop_
_entity_poly.entity_id
_entity_poly.type
_entity_poly.pdbx_seq_one_letter_code
_entity_poly.pdbx_strand_id
1 'polypeptide(L)' 'THGAGPADLVGPEPEAAPLEQMGLGWKSSYGTGTGKDAITSGIEVVWTKTPTKWDN' A
#
# COMPACT_ATOMS: atom_id res chain seq x y z
N THR A 1 -5.62 -3.48 -6.25
CA THR A 1 -4.14 -3.40 -6.19
C THR A 1 -3.78 -2.02 -5.67
N HIS A 2 -2.52 -1.75 -5.31
CA HIS A 2 -2.06 -0.42 -4.89
C HIS A 2 -0.59 -0.18 -5.28
N GLY A 3 -0.32 0.92 -5.96
CA GLY A 3 0.91 1.27 -6.67
C GLY A 3 0.97 2.75 -7.04
N ALA A 4 0.54 3.63 -6.14
CA ALA A 4 0.44 5.07 -6.39
C ALA A 4 1.78 5.79 -6.67
N GLY A 5 2.92 5.13 -6.41
CA GLY A 5 4.26 5.67 -6.58
C GLY A 5 5.36 4.58 -6.57
N PRO A 6 6.64 4.98 -6.64
CA PRO A 6 7.77 4.05 -6.66
C PRO A 6 7.82 3.14 -5.43
N ALA A 7 8.07 1.84 -5.64
CA ALA A 7 8.15 0.86 -4.56
C ALA A 7 9.31 1.13 -3.58
N ASP A 8 10.36 1.83 -4.02
CA ASP A 8 11.52 2.20 -3.19
C ASP A 8 11.16 3.12 -2.02
N LEU A 9 9.97 3.73 -2.04
CA LEU A 9 9.46 4.59 -0.97
C LEU A 9 8.80 3.81 0.17
N VAL A 10 8.64 2.48 0.02
CA VAL A 10 8.09 1.57 1.03
C VAL A 10 9.22 1.07 1.93
N GLY A 11 9.06 1.30 3.24
CA GLY A 11 10.03 0.89 4.26
C GLY A 11 10.05 -0.62 4.55
N PRO A 12 10.82 -1.03 5.57
CA PRO A 12 11.02 -2.44 5.91
C PRO A 12 9.71 -3.16 6.28
N GLU A 13 9.70 -4.48 6.06
CA GLU A 13 8.64 -5.39 6.48
C GLU A 13 8.50 -5.46 8.02
N PRO A 14 7.37 -5.97 8.56
CA PRO A 14 7.07 -5.89 10.00
C PRO A 14 8.16 -6.41 10.94
N GLU A 15 8.81 -7.52 10.60
CA GLU A 15 9.86 -8.12 11.44
C GLU A 15 11.20 -7.37 11.39
N ALA A 16 11.38 -6.49 10.40
CA ALA A 16 12.55 -5.62 10.25
C ALA A 16 12.22 -4.15 10.55
N ALA A 17 10.97 -3.85 10.93
CA ALA A 17 10.53 -2.51 11.22
C ALA A 17 10.97 -2.07 12.64
N PRO A 18 11.17 -0.76 12.86
CA PRO A 18 11.43 -0.22 14.19
C PRO A 18 10.34 -0.60 15.20
N LEU A 19 10.72 -0.84 16.45
CA LEU A 19 9.83 -1.30 17.52
C LEU A 19 8.64 -0.35 17.74
N GLU A 20 8.81 0.95 17.56
CA GLU A 20 7.74 1.95 17.70
C GLU A 20 6.60 1.78 16.68
N GLN A 21 6.79 0.99 15.61
CA GLN A 21 5.73 0.65 14.67
C GLN A 21 4.84 -0.49 15.17
N MET A 22 5.13 -1.07 16.34
CA MET A 22 4.24 -1.96 17.09
C MET A 22 3.71 -3.14 16.26
N GLY A 23 4.62 -3.84 15.55
CA GLY A 23 4.29 -5.01 14.73
C GLY A 23 3.70 -4.67 13.36
N LEU A 24 3.63 -3.39 12.98
CA LEU A 24 3.37 -2.96 11.62
C LEU A 24 4.68 -2.80 10.84
N GLY A 25 4.57 -2.77 9.50
CA GLY A 25 5.68 -2.55 8.58
C GLY A 25 5.21 -1.89 7.28
N TRP A 26 6.09 -1.84 6.28
CA TRP A 26 5.85 -1.24 4.97
C TRP A 26 5.41 0.23 5.04
N LYS A 27 5.88 0.97 6.05
CA LYS A 27 5.59 2.39 6.18
C LYS A 27 6.09 3.11 4.92
N SER A 28 5.17 3.71 4.18
CA SER A 28 5.48 4.45 2.95
C SER A 28 5.80 5.91 3.25
N SER A 29 6.81 6.44 2.57
CA SER A 29 7.17 7.87 2.59
C SER A 29 6.52 8.66 1.44
N TYR A 30 5.76 7.99 0.57
CA TYR A 30 5.08 8.62 -0.56
C TYR A 30 3.77 9.30 -0.13
N GLY A 31 3.68 10.63 -0.30
CA GLY A 31 2.47 11.39 0.01
C GLY A 31 2.02 11.17 1.46
N THR A 32 0.77 10.76 1.65
CA THR A 32 0.25 10.37 2.98
C THR A 32 0.65 8.96 3.43
N GLY A 33 1.20 8.14 2.52
CA GLY A 33 1.62 6.76 2.76
C GLY A 33 0.46 5.77 2.93
N THR A 34 -0.79 6.18 2.72
CA THR A 34 -1.99 5.36 2.88
C THR A 34 -3.13 5.84 1.97
N GLY A 35 -4.26 5.12 1.95
CA GLY A 35 -5.43 5.47 1.17
C GLY A 35 -5.13 5.59 -0.32
N LYS A 36 -5.34 6.77 -0.90
CA LYS A 36 -5.06 7.04 -2.32
C LYS A 36 -3.56 7.01 -2.67
N ASP A 37 -2.68 7.18 -1.67
CA ASP A 37 -1.22 7.16 -1.85
C ASP A 37 -0.62 5.80 -1.44
N ALA A 38 -1.45 4.79 -1.19
CA ALA A 38 -0.99 3.47 -0.78
C ALA A 38 -0.14 2.80 -1.87
N ILE A 39 0.90 2.12 -1.43
CA ILE A 39 1.76 1.28 -2.27
C ILE A 39 1.84 -0.07 -1.58
N THR A 40 1.46 -1.13 -2.30
CA THR A 40 1.52 -2.52 -1.78
C THR A 40 2.16 -3.43 -2.82
N SER A 41 1.46 -3.72 -3.91
CA SER A 41 2.02 -4.55 -4.99
C SER A 41 2.78 -3.74 -6.04
N GLY A 42 2.67 -2.41 -6.02
CA GLY A 42 3.22 -1.52 -7.05
C GLY A 42 2.37 -1.44 -8.33
N ILE A 43 1.19 -2.08 -8.36
CA ILE A 43 0.29 -2.09 -9.51
C ILE A 43 -0.94 -1.23 -9.20
N GLU A 44 -1.34 -0.37 -10.12
CA GLU A 44 -2.53 0.49 -9.98
C GLU A 44 -3.61 0.09 -11.00
N VAL A 45 -4.50 -0.83 -10.58
CA VAL A 45 -5.57 -1.40 -11.42
C VAL A 45 -6.83 -1.62 -10.58
N VAL A 46 -7.96 -1.23 -11.18
CA VAL A 46 -9.31 -1.55 -10.70
C VAL A 46 -10.04 -2.26 -11.84
N TRP A 47 -10.50 -3.48 -11.58
CA TRP A 47 -11.04 -4.34 -12.65
C TRP A 47 -12.50 -4.05 -13.01
N THR A 48 -13.33 -3.63 -12.05
CA THR A 48 -14.77 -3.42 -12.27
C THR A 48 -15.19 -2.00 -11.94
N LYS A 49 -16.31 -1.56 -12.52
CA LYS A 49 -16.88 -0.21 -12.29
C LYS A 49 -17.46 -0.06 -10.88
N THR A 50 -17.87 -1.16 -10.25
CA THR A 50 -18.43 -1.21 -8.89
C THR A 50 -17.61 -2.16 -8.02
N PRO A 51 -16.40 -1.75 -7.57
CA PRO A 51 -15.42 -2.65 -6.96
C PRO A 51 -15.87 -3.33 -5.65
N THR A 52 -16.90 -2.79 -5.00
CA THR A 52 -17.45 -3.29 -3.74
C THR A 52 -18.78 -4.02 -3.91
N LYS A 53 -19.23 -4.24 -5.16
CA LYS A 53 -20.47 -4.94 -5.49
C LYS A 53 -20.17 -6.10 -6.44
N TRP A 54 -20.72 -7.27 -6.13
CA TRP A 54 -20.66 -8.44 -7.00
C TRP A 54 -21.32 -8.18 -8.37
N ASP A 55 -20.69 -8.68 -9.44
CA ASP A 55 -21.13 -8.62 -10.84
C ASP A 55 -20.57 -9.86 -11.61
N ASN A 56 -20.78 -9.98 -12.93
CA ASN A 56 -20.34 -11.13 -13.75
C ASN A 56 -19.51 -10.68 -14.97
#